data_AF-A0A1H6BDG8-F1
#
_entry.id   AF-A0A1H6BDG8-F1
#
_cell.length_a   1.000
_cell.length_b   1.000
_cell.length_c   1.000
_cell.angle_alpha   90.00
_cell.angle_beta   90.00
_cell.angle_gamma   90.00
#
_symmetry.space_group_name_H-M   'P 1'
#
loop_
_entity.id
_entity.type
_entity.pdbx_description
1 polymer ?
#
loop_
_entity_poly.entity_id
_entity_poly.type
_entity_poly.pdbx_seq_one_letter_code
_entity_poly.pdbx_strand_id
1 'polypeptide(L)'
;MRKIITLVGFLTAPVVCHAQPQVDLLRPTELFFQCGAAFAIAGQAYSDAGNAADAAYFRAKFHRLASLAEVEFAQLGRAKQDAQRYMQKHVDTVVALQSKEPRLVADKVRTCEARFPK
;
A
#
# COMPACT_ATOMS: atom_id res chain seq x y z
N MET A 1 -31.01 -58.89 -0.72
CA MET A 1 -29.86 -57.99 -0.51
C MET A 1 -30.23 -56.58 -0.97
N ARG A 2 -30.35 -55.61 -0.05
CA ARG A 2 -30.23 -54.17 -0.32
C ARG A 2 -30.10 -53.45 1.02
N LYS A 3 -28.89 -53.01 1.35
CA LYS A 3 -28.58 -52.18 2.52
C LYS A 3 -28.94 -50.74 2.17
N ILE A 4 -29.84 -50.11 2.92
CA ILE A 4 -30.11 -48.67 2.82
C ILE A 4 -29.38 -48.02 3.99
N ILE A 5 -28.24 -47.41 3.70
CA ILE A 5 -27.48 -46.59 4.64
C ILE A 5 -28.06 -45.18 4.54
N THR A 6 -28.82 -44.76 5.54
CA THR A 6 -29.31 -43.38 5.66
C THR A 6 -28.16 -42.54 6.22
N LEU A 7 -27.44 -41.84 5.34
CA LEU A 7 -26.44 -40.84 5.74
C LEU A 7 -27.15 -39.60 6.30
N VAL A 8 -26.95 -39.35 7.59
CA VAL A 8 -27.27 -38.09 8.26
C VAL A 8 -26.28 -37.04 7.74
N GLY A 9 -26.70 -36.24 6.77
CA GLY A 9 -25.96 -35.08 6.32
C GLY A 9 -26.25 -33.90 7.26
N PHE A 10 -25.38 -33.68 8.25
CA PHE A 10 -25.29 -32.39 8.92
C PHE A 10 -24.77 -31.37 7.90
N LEU A 11 -25.68 -30.58 7.32
CA LEU A 11 -25.32 -29.36 6.60
C LEU A 11 -24.93 -28.30 7.64
N THR A 12 -23.70 -28.39 8.16
CA THR A 12 -23.05 -27.20 8.71
C THR A 12 -22.74 -26.31 7.52
N ALA A 13 -23.62 -25.35 7.24
CA ALA A 13 -23.31 -24.28 6.32
C ALA A 13 -21.99 -23.63 6.81
N PRO A 14 -20.95 -23.54 5.97
CA PRO A 14 -19.81 -22.74 6.34
C PRO A 14 -20.32 -21.30 6.42
N VAL A 15 -20.33 -20.74 7.62
CA VAL A 15 -20.38 -19.29 7.81
C VAL A 15 -19.09 -18.79 7.18
N VAL A 16 -19.16 -18.48 5.89
CA VAL A 16 -18.09 -17.74 5.25
C VAL A 16 -18.24 -16.32 5.76
N CYS A 17 -17.64 -16.06 6.92
CA CYS A 17 -17.18 -14.73 7.29
C CYS A 17 -16.20 -14.30 6.21
N HIS A 18 -16.73 -13.81 5.08
CA HIS A 18 -15.99 -12.89 4.25
C HIS A 18 -15.81 -11.64 5.10
N ALA A 19 -14.76 -11.61 5.92
CA ALA A 19 -14.12 -10.37 6.28
C ALA A 19 -13.72 -9.74 4.94
N GLN A 20 -14.57 -8.85 4.43
CA GLN A 20 -14.35 -8.18 3.16
C GLN A 20 -12.95 -7.56 3.19
N PRO A 21 -12.02 -8.00 2.33
CA PRO A 21 -10.80 -7.27 2.17
C PRO A 21 -11.15 -6.00 1.39
N GLN A 22 -10.93 -4.86 2.06
CA GLN A 22 -10.31 -3.70 1.42
C GLN A 22 -11.16 -2.96 0.38
N VAL A 23 -12.20 -2.27 0.83
CA VAL A 23 -12.58 -0.99 0.21
C VAL A 23 -12.87 0.03 1.32
N ASP A 24 -11.86 0.26 2.16
CA ASP A 24 -11.83 1.42 3.04
C ASP A 24 -11.36 2.60 2.16
N LEU A 25 -12.31 3.18 1.41
CA LEU A 25 -12.10 4.32 0.53
C LEU A 25 -11.46 5.47 1.31
N LEU A 26 -10.13 5.55 1.22
CA LEU A 26 -9.27 6.68 1.57
C LEU A 26 -9.49 7.23 2.99
N ARG A 27 -9.11 6.47 4.02
CA ARG A 27 -8.55 7.15 5.19
C ARG A 27 -7.35 8.00 4.70
N PRO A 28 -7.25 9.28 5.08
CA PRO A 28 -6.13 10.15 4.68
C PRO A 28 -4.75 9.48 4.86
N THR A 29 -4.63 8.63 5.88
CA THR A 29 -3.46 7.82 6.17
C THR A 29 -3.07 6.83 5.07
N GLU A 30 -4.02 6.18 4.40
CA GLU A 30 -3.72 5.20 3.32
C GLU A 30 -3.12 5.90 2.09
N LEU A 31 -3.58 7.11 1.79
CA LEU A 31 -2.98 7.95 0.75
C LEU A 31 -1.51 8.27 1.04
N PHE A 32 -1.14 8.49 2.31
CA PHE A 32 0.25 8.74 2.68
C PHE A 32 1.13 7.55 2.32
N PHE A 33 0.67 6.32 2.59
CA PHE A 33 1.43 5.13 2.24
C PHE A 33 1.52 4.91 0.73
N GLN A 34 0.40 5.04 0.00
CA GLN A 34 0.40 4.81 -1.45
C GLN A 34 1.25 5.83 -2.21
N CYS A 35 1.12 7.11 -1.85
CA CYS A 35 1.90 8.17 -2.50
C CYS A 35 3.33 8.24 -2.00
N GLY A 36 3.58 7.92 -0.72
CA GLY A 36 4.93 7.76 -0.19
C GLY A 36 5.69 6.71 -0.97
N ALA A 37 5.10 5.52 -1.14
CA ALA A 37 5.71 4.45 -1.94
C ALA A 37 5.99 4.86 -3.38
N ALA A 38 5.06 5.53 -4.06
CA ALA A 38 5.26 6.03 -5.42
C ALA A 38 6.46 7.01 -5.50
N PHE A 39 6.57 7.93 -4.53
CA PHE A 39 7.69 8.88 -4.47
C PHE A 39 9.02 8.22 -4.13
N ALA A 40 9.06 7.18 -3.30
CA ALA A 40 10.28 6.42 -3.05
C ALA A 40 10.84 5.83 -4.36
N ILE A 41 9.97 5.25 -5.18
CA ILE A 41 10.35 4.66 -6.48
C ILE A 41 10.76 5.72 -7.49
N ALA A 42 10.03 6.85 -7.57
CA ALA A 42 10.43 7.96 -8.42
C ALA A 42 11.82 8.49 -8.03
N GLY A 43 12.05 8.71 -6.72
CA GLY A 43 13.33 9.19 -6.22
C GLY A 43 14.49 8.23 -6.52
N GLN A 44 14.25 6.92 -6.42
CA GLN A 44 15.24 5.92 -6.82
C GLN A 44 15.51 5.97 -8.33
N ALA A 45 14.45 6.00 -9.16
CA ALA A 45 14.60 6.03 -10.62
C ALA A 45 15.39 7.27 -11.10
N TYR A 46 15.13 8.45 -10.53
CA TYR A 46 15.91 9.65 -10.84
C TYR A 46 17.35 9.57 -10.33
N SER A 47 17.57 8.94 -9.17
CA SER A 47 18.92 8.69 -8.64
C SER A 47 19.71 7.79 -9.59
N ASP A 48 19.10 6.70 -10.08
CA ASP A 48 19.72 5.75 -11.01
C ASP A 48 20.01 6.39 -12.37
N ALA A 49 19.20 7.36 -12.79
CA ALA A 49 19.42 8.17 -13.99
C ALA A 49 20.46 9.30 -13.81
N GLY A 50 21.07 9.44 -12.62
CA GLY A 50 22.04 10.50 -12.32
C GLY A 50 21.44 11.89 -12.09
N ASN A 51 20.11 12.00 -11.97
CA ASN A 51 19.43 13.26 -11.68
C ASN A 51 19.25 13.45 -10.17
N ALA A 52 20.29 13.97 -9.53
CA ALA A 52 20.34 14.14 -8.08
C ALA A 52 19.28 15.11 -7.54
N ALA A 53 18.90 16.14 -8.30
CA ALA A 53 17.93 17.14 -7.88
C ALA A 53 16.53 16.54 -7.75
N ASP A 54 16.06 15.84 -8.78
CA ASP A 54 14.76 15.18 -8.76
C ASP A 54 14.74 14.00 -7.78
N ALA A 55 15.86 13.27 -7.67
CA ALA A 55 16.00 12.23 -6.65
C ALA A 55 15.79 12.78 -5.23
N ALA A 56 16.44 13.90 -4.91
CA ALA A 56 16.30 14.56 -3.62
C ALA A 56 14.88 15.09 -3.39
N TYR A 57 14.26 15.67 -4.43
CA TYR A 57 12.89 16.15 -4.40
C TYR A 57 11.89 15.05 -4.01
N PHE A 58 11.93 13.91 -4.71
CA PHE A 58 11.02 12.81 -4.43
C PHE A 58 11.32 12.10 -3.10
N ARG A 59 12.61 11.98 -2.72
CA ARG A 59 12.98 11.46 -1.39
C ARG A 59 12.42 12.33 -0.26
N ALA A 60 12.50 13.65 -0.38
CA ALA A 60 11.93 14.56 0.63
C ALA A 60 10.42 14.37 0.78
N LYS A 61 9.70 14.22 -0.35
CA LYS A 61 8.27 13.93 -0.34
C LYS A 61 7.93 12.57 0.29
N PHE A 62 8.70 11.52 -0.01
CA PHE A 62 8.56 10.22 0.65
C PHE A 62 8.69 10.34 2.17
N HIS A 63 9.78 10.96 2.65
CA HIS A 63 10.02 11.12 4.09
C HIS A 63 8.91 11.91 4.78
N ARG A 64 8.42 12.99 4.15
CA ARG A 64 7.30 13.76 4.68
C ARG A 64 6.05 12.89 4.85
N LEU A 65 5.68 12.11 3.84
CA LEU A 65 4.49 11.25 3.91
C LEU A 65 4.68 10.10 4.92
N ALA A 66 5.89 9.55 5.04
CA ALA A 66 6.21 8.56 6.07
C ALA A 66 6.03 9.13 7.49
N SER A 67 6.53 10.34 7.75
CA SER A 67 6.35 11.01 9.05
C SER A 67 4.88 11.32 9.35
N LEU A 68 4.10 11.77 8.36
CA LEU A 68 2.66 11.98 8.55
C LEU A 68 1.95 10.67 8.87
N ALA A 69 2.29 9.58 8.20
CA ALA A 69 1.72 8.27 8.47
C ALA A 69 2.07 7.74 9.88
N GLU A 70 3.29 7.99 10.36
CA GLU A 70 3.69 7.68 11.74
C GLU A 70 2.88 8.45 12.77
N VAL A 71 2.62 9.75 12.53
CA VAL A 71 1.80 10.59 13.41
C VAL A 71 0.37 10.07 13.48
N GLU A 72 -0.23 9.73 12.33
CA GLU A 72 -1.59 9.16 12.26
C GLU A 72 -1.69 7.82 12.99
N PHE A 73 -0.70 6.92 12.83
CA PHE A 73 -0.70 5.66 13.58
C PHE A 73 -0.59 5.89 15.09
N ALA A 74 0.25 6.83 15.54
CA ALA A 74 0.35 7.18 16.95
C ALA A 74 -0.98 7.72 17.51
N GLN A 75 -1.69 8.56 16.74
CA GLN A 75 -3.03 9.06 17.13
C GLN A 75 -4.06 7.94 17.26
N LEU A 76 -3.91 6.86 16.49
CA LEU A 76 -4.74 5.65 16.57
C LEU A 76 -4.28 4.65 17.65
N GLY A 77 -3.33 5.04 18.52
CA GLY A 77 -2.78 4.17 19.57
C GLY A 77 -1.87 3.05 19.05
N ARG A 78 -1.39 3.17 17.80
CA ARG A 78 -0.48 2.20 17.16
C ARG A 78 0.97 2.67 17.26
N ALA A 79 1.91 1.73 17.20
CA ALA A 79 3.33 2.06 17.24
C ALA A 79 3.78 2.72 15.91
N LYS A 80 4.65 3.73 15.99
CA LYS A 80 5.26 4.35 14.80
C LYS A 80 5.97 3.34 13.90
N GLN A 81 6.61 2.33 14.51
CA GLN A 81 7.29 1.26 13.77
C GLN A 81 6.32 0.43 12.90
N ASP A 82 5.05 0.33 13.29
CA ASP A 82 4.03 -0.30 12.44
C ASP A 82 3.80 0.50 11.16
N ALA A 83 3.84 1.84 11.23
CA ALA A 83 3.68 2.71 10.06
C ALA A 83 4.86 2.53 9.11
N GLN A 84 6.08 2.46 9.65
CA GLN A 84 7.28 2.24 8.85
C GLN A 84 7.24 0.88 8.13
N ARG A 85 6.88 -0.20 8.84
CA ARG A 85 6.72 -1.53 8.23
C ARG A 85 5.64 -1.53 7.16
N TYR A 86 4.52 -0.85 7.41
CA TYR A 86 3.42 -0.78 6.45
C TYR A 86 3.79 0.07 5.22
N MET A 87 4.51 1.17 5.40
CA MET A 87 5.08 1.96 4.31
C MET A 87 6.03 1.13 3.45
N GLN A 88 6.93 0.36 4.08
CA GLN A 88 7.86 -0.50 3.34
C GLN A 88 7.12 -1.54 2.50
N LYS A 89 6.06 -2.15 3.02
CA LYS A 89 5.22 -3.09 2.25
C LYS A 89 4.65 -2.44 0.98
N HIS A 90 4.24 -1.18 1.05
CA HIS A 90 3.76 -0.45 -0.12
C HIS A 90 4.88 -0.15 -1.10
N VAL A 91 6.07 0.23 -0.62
CA VAL A 91 7.27 0.38 -1.47
C VAL A 91 7.54 -0.93 -2.22
N ASP A 92 7.61 -2.06 -1.51
CA ASP A 92 7.88 -3.38 -2.09
C ASP A 92 6.82 -3.75 -3.15
N THR A 93 5.55 -3.41 -2.89
CA THR A 93 4.46 -3.62 -3.84
C THR A 93 4.66 -2.80 -5.11
N VAL A 94 5.03 -1.51 -4.98
CA VAL A 94 5.28 -0.65 -6.14
C VAL A 94 6.55 -1.08 -6.90
N VAL A 95 7.61 -1.54 -6.22
CA VAL A 95 8.80 -2.14 -6.86
C VAL A 95 8.38 -3.33 -7.73
N ALA A 96 7.58 -4.24 -7.17
CA ALA A 96 7.11 -5.43 -7.89
C ALA A 96 6.25 -5.07 -9.12
N LEU A 97 5.50 -3.96 -9.05
CA LEU A 97 4.72 -3.44 -10.17
C LEU A 97 5.58 -2.71 -11.20
N GLN A 98 6.66 -2.03 -10.79
CA GLN A 98 7.48 -1.21 -11.69
C GLN A 98 8.03 -2.01 -12.88
N SER A 99 8.42 -3.27 -12.67
CA SER A 99 8.92 -4.15 -13.74
C SER A 99 7.82 -4.66 -14.69
N LYS A 100 6.58 -4.76 -14.20
CA LYS A 100 5.44 -5.32 -14.95
C LYS A 100 4.66 -4.25 -15.68
N GLU A 101 4.42 -3.13 -15.00
CA GLU A 101 3.51 -2.07 -15.40
C GLU A 101 4.09 -0.67 -15.09
N PRO A 102 5.25 -0.32 -15.67
CA PRO A 102 5.94 0.94 -15.36
C PRO A 102 5.10 2.19 -15.66
N ARG A 103 4.18 2.11 -16.63
CA ARG A 103 3.24 3.20 -16.95
C ARG A 103 2.28 3.48 -15.80
N LEU A 104 1.75 2.45 -15.15
CA LEU A 104 0.86 2.64 -14.01
C LEU A 104 1.58 3.29 -12.83
N VAL A 105 2.85 2.93 -12.61
CA VAL A 105 3.68 3.56 -11.57
C VAL A 105 3.90 5.04 -11.90
N ALA A 106 4.26 5.37 -13.14
CA ALA A 106 4.44 6.76 -13.57
C ALA A 106 3.14 7.59 -13.44
N ASP A 107 1.99 7.02 -13.84
CA ASP A 107 0.69 7.66 -13.70
C ASP A 107 0.36 7.92 -12.22
N LYS A 108 0.63 6.93 -11.35
CA LYS A 108 0.46 7.06 -9.90
C LYS A 108 1.32 8.18 -9.32
N VAL A 109 2.59 8.29 -9.74
CA VAL A 109 3.47 9.39 -9.32
C VAL A 109 2.85 10.74 -9.69
N ARG A 110 2.41 10.93 -10.94
CA ARG A 110 1.77 12.18 -11.37
C ARG A 110 0.51 12.51 -10.56
N THR A 111 -0.35 11.52 -10.31
CA THR A 111 -1.53 11.71 -9.46
C THR A 111 -1.14 12.12 -8.04
N CYS A 112 -0.12 11.48 -7.47
CA CYS A 112 0.38 11.80 -6.14
C CYS A 112 1.02 13.19 -6.08
N GLU A 113 1.71 13.64 -7.12
CA GLU A 113 2.25 15.00 -7.18
C GLU A 113 1.15 16.06 -7.20
N ALA A 114 0.08 15.84 -7.98
CA ALA A 114 -1.08 16.73 -7.96
C ALA A 114 -1.75 16.78 -6.59
N ARG A 115 -1.75 15.65 -5.86
CA ARG A 115 -2.33 15.55 -4.52
C ARG A 115 -1.43 16.17 -3.43
N PHE A 116 -0.12 16.06 -3.59
CA PHE A 116 0.90 16.50 -2.64
C PHE A 116 1.95 17.38 -3.35
N PRO A 117 1.59 18.64 -3.70
CA PRO A 117 2.38 19.48 -4.59
C PRO A 117 3.63 20.15 -3.97
N LYS A 118 3.96 19.87 -2.70
CA LYS A 118 5.08 20.50 -1.99
C LYS A 118 5.81 19.47 -1.15
#